data_AF-A0A0A9DDS6-F1
#
_entry.id   AF-A0A0A9DDS6-F1
#
_cell.length_a   1.000
_cell.length_b   1.000
_cell.length_c   1.000
_cell.angle_alpha   90.00
_cell.angle_beta   90.00
_cell.angle_gamma   90.00
#
_symmetry.space_group_name_H-M   'P 1'
#
loop_
_entity.id
_entity.type
_entity.pdbx_description
1 polymer ?
#
loop_
_entity_poly.entity_id
_entity_poly.type
_entity_poly.pdbx_seq_one_letter_code
_entity_poly.pdbx_strand_id
1 'polypeptide(L)'
;MFWILGYSLNEGHQLLQNKRACFPKLEAIKLATADILTGLSRNCITLKWESGSCSSVEISGLDIGWGQVCQLCYAYWVVEENISSVFCRNCCERSYCFM
;
A
#
# COMPACT_ATOMS: atom_id res chain seq x y z
N MET A 1 -7.01 -17.92 -13.57
CA MET A 1 -5.78 -18.23 -12.82
C MET A 1 -6.15 -18.99 -11.58
N PHE A 2 -5.49 -20.10 -11.32
CA PHE A 2 -5.74 -20.96 -10.18
C PHE A 2 -4.54 -20.86 -9.25
N TRP A 3 -4.79 -20.52 -7.98
CA TRP A 3 -3.76 -20.56 -6.93
C TRP A 3 -3.66 -22.00 -6.42
N ILE A 4 -3.96 -22.25 -5.14
CA ILE A 4 -3.80 -23.58 -4.54
C ILE A 4 -5.00 -24.49 -4.84
N LEU A 5 -6.23 -23.99 -4.74
CA LEU A 5 -7.45 -24.82 -4.76
C LEU A 5 -8.17 -24.87 -6.12
N GLY A 6 -7.62 -24.30 -7.19
CA GLY A 6 -8.28 -24.41 -8.48
C GLY A 6 -9.51 -23.52 -8.68
N TYR A 7 -9.79 -22.56 -7.79
CA TYR A 7 -10.88 -21.59 -8.00
C TYR A 7 -10.40 -20.37 -8.77
N SER A 8 -11.25 -19.84 -9.66
CA SER A 8 -11.09 -18.46 -10.13
C SER A 8 -11.33 -17.48 -8.99
N LEU A 9 -10.83 -16.24 -9.13
CA LEU A 9 -11.00 -15.20 -8.12
C LEU A 9 -12.49 -14.95 -7.79
N ASN A 10 -13.35 -14.96 -8.81
CA ASN A 10 -14.77 -14.69 -8.63
C ASN A 10 -15.50 -15.85 -7.95
N GLU A 11 -15.20 -17.09 -8.33
CA GLU A 11 -15.77 -18.28 -7.68
C GLU A 11 -15.36 -18.35 -6.21
N GLY A 12 -14.07 -18.13 -5.91
CA GLY A 12 -13.57 -18.09 -4.54
C GLY A 12 -14.20 -16.97 -3.73
N HIS A 13 -14.40 -15.79 -4.34
CA HIS A 13 -15.07 -14.66 -3.69
C HIS A 13 -16.54 -14.98 -3.34
N GLN A 14 -17.30 -15.51 -4.29
CA GLN A 14 -18.70 -15.89 -4.07
C GLN A 14 -18.82 -16.96 -2.98
N LEU A 15 -17.96 -17.99 -3.02
CA LEU A 15 -17.95 -19.03 -2.01
C LEU A 15 -17.65 -18.48 -0.61
N LEU A 16 -16.67 -17.57 -0.49
CA LEU A 16 -16.31 -16.91 0.76
C LEU A 16 -17.49 -16.09 1.31
N GLN A 17 -18.10 -15.25 0.47
CA GLN A 17 -19.20 -14.38 0.89
C GLN A 17 -20.45 -15.16 1.28
N ASN A 18 -20.72 -16.28 0.62
CA ASN A 18 -21.83 -17.18 0.97
C ASN A 18 -21.66 -17.83 2.36
N LYS A 19 -20.43 -17.91 2.88
CA LYS A 19 -20.14 -18.48 4.20
C LYS A 19 -19.96 -17.42 5.28
N ARG A 20 -19.39 -16.28 4.93
CA ARG A 20 -19.11 -15.21 5.86
C ARG A 20 -19.20 -13.87 5.16
N ALA A 21 -20.14 -13.03 5.62
CA ALA A 21 -20.16 -11.63 5.25
C ALA A 21 -18.83 -10.98 5.68
N CYS A 22 -18.03 -10.55 4.70
CA CYS A 22 -16.75 -9.90 4.93
C CYS A 22 -16.43 -8.91 3.80
N PHE A 23 -15.33 -8.15 3.98
CA PHE A 23 -14.86 -7.16 3.01
C PHE A 23 -13.50 -7.58 2.42
N PRO A 24 -13.44 -8.67 1.64
CA PRO A 24 -12.19 -9.13 1.04
C PRO A 24 -11.65 -8.09 0.05
N LYS A 25 -10.37 -7.77 0.15
CA LYS A 25 -9.71 -6.76 -0.68
C LYS A 25 -9.33 -7.36 -2.04
N LEU A 26 -10.31 -7.50 -2.93
CA LEU A 26 -10.13 -8.16 -4.23
C LEU A 26 -9.03 -7.54 -5.09
N GLU A 27 -8.92 -6.20 -5.09
CA GLU A 27 -7.86 -5.52 -5.83
C GLU A 27 -6.47 -5.86 -5.30
N ALA A 28 -6.28 -5.94 -3.98
CA ALA A 28 -5.01 -6.37 -3.41
C ALA A 28 -4.65 -7.80 -3.83
N ILE A 29 -5.63 -8.71 -3.92
CA ILE A 29 -5.40 -10.09 -4.40
C ILE A 29 -5.00 -10.09 -5.89
N LYS A 30 -5.66 -9.28 -6.72
CA LYS A 30 -5.33 -9.15 -8.14
C LYS A 30 -3.92 -8.59 -8.35
N LEU A 31 -3.57 -7.53 -7.61
CA LEU A 31 -2.25 -6.90 -7.70
C LEU A 31 -1.17 -7.88 -7.23
N ALA A 32 -1.33 -8.53 -6.08
CA ALA A 32 -0.39 -9.56 -5.63
C ALA A 32 -0.25 -10.72 -6.64
N THR A 33 -1.33 -11.09 -7.32
CA THR A 33 -1.29 -12.07 -8.40
C THR A 33 -0.45 -11.55 -9.59
N ALA A 34 -0.67 -10.30 -9.99
CA ALA A 34 0.06 -9.66 -11.08
C ALA A 34 1.55 -9.57 -10.73
N ASP A 35 1.89 -9.13 -9.52
CA ASP A 35 3.27 -9.02 -9.03
C ASP A 35 4.04 -10.34 -9.14
N ILE A 36 3.40 -11.48 -8.82
CA ILE A 36 4.00 -12.81 -8.97
C ILE A 36 4.22 -13.16 -10.45
N LEU A 37 3.27 -12.82 -11.33
CA LEU A 37 3.33 -13.20 -12.74
C LEU A 37 4.24 -12.32 -13.60
N THR A 38 4.17 -11.01 -13.38
CA THR A 38 4.83 -10.01 -14.22
C THR A 38 6.11 -9.49 -13.58
N GLY A 39 6.39 -9.90 -12.32
CA GLY A 39 7.44 -9.32 -11.50
C GLY A 39 7.04 -7.95 -10.95
N LEU A 40 7.80 -7.48 -9.95
CA LEU A 40 7.59 -6.16 -9.37
C LEU A 40 8.34 -5.09 -10.15
N SER A 41 7.65 -4.00 -10.48
CA SER A 41 8.25 -2.77 -10.99
C SER A 41 7.85 -1.60 -10.08
N ARG A 42 8.81 -0.74 -9.75
CA ARG A 42 8.61 0.37 -8.80
C ARG A 42 8.62 1.69 -9.56
N ASN A 43 7.61 2.50 -9.32
CA ASN A 43 7.54 3.86 -9.84
C ASN A 43 7.61 4.84 -8.67
N CYS A 44 8.48 5.84 -8.79
CA CYS A 44 8.54 6.91 -7.82
C CYS A 44 7.32 7.82 -7.99
N ILE A 45 6.56 8.01 -6.91
CA ILE A 45 5.45 8.96 -6.89
C ILE A 45 5.83 10.18 -6.04
N THR A 46 5.47 11.36 -6.51
CA THR A 46 5.70 12.61 -5.78
C THR A 46 4.36 13.17 -5.33
N LEU A 47 4.13 13.13 -4.02
CA LEU A 47 2.99 13.79 -3.39
C LEU A 47 3.38 15.21 -3.03
N LYS A 48 2.60 16.19 -3.48
CA LYS A 48 2.80 17.60 -3.19
C LYS A 48 1.56 18.16 -2.51
N TRP A 49 1.80 18.96 -1.48
CA TRP A 49 0.78 19.78 -0.85
C TRP A 49 1.10 21.24 -1.14
N GLU A 50 0.28 21.88 -1.98
CA GLU A 50 0.39 23.31 -2.26
C GLU A 50 -0.44 24.08 -1.22
N SER A 51 0.23 25.05 -0.60
CA SER A 51 -0.05 25.56 0.75
C SER A 51 -1.34 26.35 0.95
N GLY A 52 -1.87 26.26 2.18
CA GLY A 52 -2.35 27.37 3.03
C GLY A 52 -1.57 27.38 4.36
N SER A 53 -1.93 28.22 5.34
CA SER A 53 -1.26 28.34 6.65
C SER A 53 -1.40 27.09 7.53
N CYS A 54 -0.66 26.02 7.24
CA CYS A 54 -0.63 24.79 8.00
C CYS A 54 0.74 24.61 8.67
N SER A 55 0.77 24.21 9.94
CA SER A 55 2.01 23.97 10.70
C SER A 55 2.63 22.59 10.45
N SER A 56 1.82 21.60 10.04
CA SER A 56 2.25 20.23 9.80
C SER A 56 1.31 19.52 8.84
N VAL A 57 1.84 18.73 7.92
CA VAL A 57 1.06 17.89 7.01
C VAL A 57 1.45 16.45 7.26
N GLU A 58 0.46 15.55 7.31
CA GLU A 58 0.66 14.12 7.56
C GLU A 58 -0.09 13.31 6.50
N ILE A 59 0.47 12.17 6.13
CA ILE A 59 -0.14 11.19 5.22
C ILE A 59 -0.43 9.91 6.01
N SER A 60 -1.61 9.34 5.80
CA SER A 60 -2.01 8.00 6.23
C SER A 60 -2.46 7.18 5.03
N GLY A 61 -2.53 5.85 5.18
CA GLY A 61 -2.94 4.98 4.09
C GLY A 61 -1.75 4.58 3.22
N LEU A 62 -1.90 4.68 1.90
CA LEU A 62 -0.91 4.19 0.92
C LEU A 62 -0.42 2.79 1.32
N ASP A 63 0.89 2.60 1.36
CA ASP A 63 1.64 1.42 1.76
C ASP A 63 2.03 1.38 3.25
N ILE A 64 1.73 2.43 4.05
CA ILE A 64 1.84 2.40 5.53
C ILE A 64 0.55 1.94 6.23
N GLY A 65 -0.57 1.94 5.51
CA GLY A 65 -1.88 1.57 6.04
C GLY A 65 -2.57 2.69 6.83
N TRP A 66 -3.88 2.50 7.07
CA TRP A 66 -4.78 3.53 7.62
C TRP A 66 -4.58 3.83 9.11
N GLY A 67 -3.91 2.95 9.86
CA GLY A 67 -3.63 3.15 11.28
C GLY A 67 -2.29 3.83 11.56
N GLN A 68 -1.54 4.18 10.52
CA GLN A 68 -0.21 4.79 10.61
C GLN A 68 -0.21 6.17 9.96
N VAL A 69 0.70 7.02 10.42
CA VAL A 69 0.90 8.39 9.92
C VAL A 69 2.37 8.60 9.58
N CYS A 70 2.63 9.34 8.51
CA CYS A 70 3.96 9.81 8.12
C CYS A 70 3.92 11.32 7.87
N GLN A 71 4.83 12.07 8.48
CA GLN A 71 4.84 13.53 8.38
C GLN A 71 5.51 14.00 7.08
N LEU A 72 4.83 14.87 6.32
CA LEU A 72 5.36 15.57 5.16
C LEU A 72 6.16 16.82 5.59
N CYS A 73 7.49 16.72 5.58
CA CYS A 73 8.43 17.84 5.64
C CYS A 73 8.52 18.63 4.33
N TYR A 74 8.78 19.93 4.41
CA TYR A 74 8.76 20.88 3.28
C TYR A 74 9.89 20.72 2.24
N ALA A 75 10.71 19.69 2.32
CA ALA A 75 11.84 19.46 1.41
C ALA A 75 11.70 18.09 0.76
N TYR A 76 11.20 18.07 -0.48
CA TYR A 76 11.21 16.96 -1.43
C TYR A 76 11.03 15.55 -0.82
N TRP A 77 9.79 15.05 -0.78
CA TRP A 77 9.59 13.62 -0.48
C TRP A 77 9.79 12.80 -1.75
N VAL A 78 10.81 11.95 -1.71
CA VAL A 78 10.91 10.78 -2.57
C VAL A 78 10.16 9.67 -1.84
N VAL A 79 8.89 9.47 -2.20
CA VAL A 79 8.16 8.26 -1.80
C VAL A 79 8.55 7.19 -2.82
N GLU A 80 9.53 6.37 -2.44
CA GLU A 80 9.72 5.08 -3.10
C GLU A 80 8.66 4.13 -2.57
N GLU A 81 7.50 4.09 -3.24
CA GLU A 81 6.53 3.03 -2.99
C GLU A 81 7.15 1.72 -3.48
N ASN A 82 7.52 0.86 -2.54
CA ASN A 82 7.36 -0.56 -2.80
C ASN A 82 5.86 -0.82 -2.73
N ILE A 83 5.33 -1.65 -3.60
CA ILE A 83 4.05 -2.36 -3.34
C ILE A 83 4.26 -3.41 -2.21
N SER A 84 5.18 -3.14 -1.27
CA SER A 84 5.62 -4.01 -0.18
C SER A 84 6.24 -3.26 1.03
N SER A 85 6.40 -1.93 1.03
CA SER A 85 6.99 -1.11 2.13
C SER A 85 7.35 0.35 1.75
N VAL A 86 6.96 1.33 2.57
CA VAL A 86 7.54 2.70 2.55
C VAL A 86 8.92 2.67 3.18
N PHE A 87 9.92 3.27 2.51
CA PHE A 87 11.21 3.60 3.12
C PHE A 87 11.35 5.10 3.34
N CYS A 88 11.27 5.55 4.60
CA CYS A 88 11.58 6.93 4.96
C CYS A 88 13.11 7.11 5.07
N ARG A 89 13.77 7.65 4.04
CA ARG A 89 15.23 7.84 4.08
C ARG A 89 15.72 9.07 4.85
N ASN A 90 14.85 9.96 5.32
CA ASN A 90 15.26 11.22 5.96
C ASN A 90 14.43 11.66 7.18
N CYS A 91 13.64 10.77 7.81
CA CYS A 91 13.21 11.02 9.19
C CYS A 91 14.37 10.71 10.13
N CYS A 92 15.07 11.78 10.51
CA CYS A 92 15.82 11.95 11.76
C CYS A 92 15.57 10.84 12.81
N GLU A 93 16.55 9.95 12.96
CA GLU A 93 16.93 9.20 14.18
C GLU A 93 15.87 8.49 15.05
N ARG A 94 14.72 8.07 14.53
CA ARG A 94 13.90 7.07 15.24
C ARG A 94 13.51 5.90 14.36
N SER A 95 14.35 4.88 14.49
CA SER A 95 14.23 3.51 14.02
C SER A 95 12.81 2.96 14.12
N TYR A 96 12.18 2.66 12.99
CA TYR A 96 11.27 1.53 12.83
C TYR A 96 11.35 1.01 11.39
N CYS A 97 12.28 0.09 11.14
CA CYS A 97 12.17 -0.85 10.01
C CYS A 97 11.17 -1.94 10.42
N PHE A 98 10.11 -2.15 9.66
CA PHE A 98 9.39 -3.42 9.71
C PHE A 98 9.12 -3.95 8.30
N MET A 99 9.24 -5.28 8.23
CA MET A 99 9.27 -6.19 7.09
C MET A 99 8.06 -6.09 6.15
#